data_AF-I6ZQB6-F1
#
_entry.id   AF-I6ZQB6-F1
#
_cell.length_a   1.000
_cell.length_b   1.000
_cell.length_c   1.000
_cell.angle_alpha   90.00
_cell.angle_beta   90.00
_cell.angle_gamma   90.00
#
_symmetry.space_group_name_H-M   'P 1'
#
loop_
_entity.id
_entity.type
_entity.pdbx_description
1 polymer ?
#
loop_
_entity_poly.entity_id
_entity_poly.type
_entity_poly.pdbx_seq_one_letter_code
_entity_poly.pdbx_strand_id
1 'polypeptide(L)'
;MEETKIQNQIDELNRKLDIILEEIELQRRHRREMEDLKDDLMRVGADLYKTAVEELDEISDSFSSADLLHLGKKLLRNVNTINKAVEQLESIKDFFEDFAPISREGIIDLMNKLDEYDRKGYFDFMRESRKILDNIVTSFSPEDVRALADNIVMILDTIKNLTQPEMLNTLNNVVNVYKNLNITVKEDVSLFSLLREMNDPQVKRGLAFGIEFLKNIANQPEELNSNTKQ
;
A
#
# COMPACT_ATOMS: atom_id res chain seq x y z
N MET A 1 -2.37 7.55 70.20
CA MET A 1 -2.27 7.10 68.79
C MET A 1 -3.09 7.97 67.84
N GLU A 2 -4.30 8.41 68.21
CA GLU A 2 -5.11 9.31 67.36
C GLU A 2 -4.53 10.72 67.22
N GLU A 3 -3.98 11.30 68.29
CA GLU A 3 -3.42 12.66 68.31
C GLU A 3 -2.22 12.81 67.34
N THR A 4 -1.36 11.79 67.27
CA THR A 4 -0.23 11.73 66.33
C THR A 4 -0.69 11.64 64.87
N LYS A 5 -1.82 10.98 64.61
CA LYS A 5 -2.37 10.83 63.26
C LYS A 5 -2.96 12.15 62.77
N ILE A 6 -3.62 12.91 63.65
CA ILE A 6 -4.14 14.25 63.35
C ILE A 6 -3.00 15.22 63.07
N GLN A 7 -1.93 15.19 63.88
CA GLN A 7 -0.76 16.05 63.66
C GLN A 7 -0.09 15.80 62.31
N ASN A 8 0.10 14.53 61.95
CA ASN A 8 0.66 14.16 60.64
C ASN A 8 -0.21 14.61 59.47
N GLN A 9 -1.55 14.59 59.62
CA GLN A 9 -2.47 15.07 58.58
C GLN A 9 -2.42 16.60 58.44
N ILE A 10 -2.24 17.34 59.53
CA ILE A 10 -2.07 18.80 59.51
C ILE A 10 -0.75 19.15 58.82
N ASP A 11 0.33 18.43 59.11
CA ASP A 11 1.63 18.67 58.47
C ASP A 11 1.60 18.36 56.97
N GLU A 12 0.90 17.29 56.57
CA GLU A 12 0.67 16.98 55.15
C GLU A 12 -0.19 18.05 54.45
N LEU A 13 -1.21 18.58 55.15
CA LEU A 13 -2.07 19.65 54.63
C LEU A 13 -1.29 20.95 54.45
N ASN A 14 -0.45 21.32 55.42
CA ASN A 14 0.40 22.51 55.34
C ASN A 14 1.35 22.41 54.14
N ARG A 15 1.96 21.24 53.93
CA ARG A 15 2.84 21.01 52.79
C ARG A 15 2.11 21.10 51.44
N LYS A 16 0.85 20.65 51.38
CA LYS A 16 0.00 20.82 50.18
C LYS A 16 -0.40 22.28 49.98
N LEU A 17 -0.70 23.00 51.05
CA LEU A 17 -1.00 24.44 50.99
C LEU A 17 0.20 25.25 50.54
N ASP A 18 1.41 24.90 50.96
CA ASP A 18 2.65 25.56 50.53
C ASP A 18 2.87 25.40 49.02
N ILE A 19 2.66 24.18 48.48
CA ILE A 19 2.74 23.91 47.03
C ILE A 19 1.68 24.73 46.27
N ILE A 20 0.45 24.81 46.79
CA ILE A 20 -0.62 25.59 46.17
C ILE A 20 -0.32 27.10 46.25
N LEU A 21 0.24 27.57 47.35
CA LEU A 21 0.63 28.98 47.52
C LEU A 21 1.73 29.37 46.53
N GLU A 22 2.73 28.51 46.34
CA GLU A 22 3.79 28.71 45.35
C GLU A 22 3.22 28.80 43.92
N GLU A 23 2.31 27.88 43.56
CA GLU A 23 1.62 27.90 42.26
C GLU A 23 0.75 29.16 42.07
N ILE A 24 0.07 29.61 43.13
CA ILE A 24 -0.73 30.84 43.10
C ILE A 24 0.15 32.08 42.90
N GLU A 25 1.34 32.11 43.50
CA GLU A 25 2.30 33.20 43.30
C GLU A 25 2.84 33.24 41.87
N LEU A 26 3.19 32.08 41.31
CA LEU A 26 3.59 31.96 39.91
C LEU A 26 2.47 32.43 38.96
N GLN A 27 1.22 32.00 39.20
CA GLN A 27 0.06 32.46 38.44
C GLN A 27 -0.23 33.96 38.59
N ARG A 28 0.07 34.57 39.75
CA ARG A 28 -0.08 36.01 39.95
C ARG A 28 0.97 36.79 39.18
N ARG A 29 2.21 36.31 39.13
CA ARG A 29 3.29 36.92 38.34
C ARG A 29 2.95 36.91 36.86
N HIS A 30 2.52 35.76 36.35
CA HIS A 30 2.12 35.59 34.94
C HIS A 30 0.96 36.52 34.53
N ARG A 31 0.02 36.77 35.45
CA ARG A 31 -1.08 37.74 35.24
C ARG A 31 -0.58 39.19 35.14
N ARG A 32 0.40 39.59 35.95
CA ARG A 32 0.98 40.94 35.88
C ARG A 32 1.79 41.15 34.62
N GLU A 33 2.60 40.16 34.23
CA GLU A 33 3.36 40.21 32.97
C GLU A 33 2.42 40.32 31.76
N MET A 34 1.25 39.66 31.83
CA MET A 34 0.21 39.79 30.81
C MET A 34 -0.49 41.17 30.82
N GLU A 35 -0.66 41.79 31.99
CA GLU A 35 -1.18 43.16 32.11
C GLU A 35 -0.18 44.18 31.55
N ASP A 36 1.11 44.05 31.87
CA ASP A 36 2.17 44.91 31.35
C ASP A 36 2.31 44.77 29.83
N LEU A 37 2.31 43.52 29.31
CA LEU A 37 2.32 43.26 27.87
C LEU A 37 1.09 43.86 27.17
N LYS A 38 -0.09 43.79 27.80
CA LYS A 38 -1.31 44.40 27.28
C LYS A 38 -1.19 45.93 27.21
N ASP A 39 -0.60 46.57 28.22
CA ASP A 39 -0.42 48.01 28.25
C ASP A 39 0.62 48.48 27.22
N ASP A 40 1.71 47.74 27.05
CA ASP A 40 2.73 47.99 26.02
C ASP A 40 2.17 47.76 24.61
N LEU A 41 1.38 46.70 24.41
CA LEU A 41 0.67 46.43 23.15
C LEU A 41 -0.35 47.51 22.83
N MET A 42 -1.05 48.07 23.84
CA MET A 42 -1.98 49.17 23.60
C MET A 42 -1.25 50.45 23.18
N ARG A 43 -0.06 50.70 23.72
CA ARG A 43 0.76 51.87 23.35
C ARG A 43 1.32 51.75 21.92
N VAL A 44 1.97 50.63 21.60
CA VAL A 44 2.56 50.39 20.28
C VAL A 44 1.46 50.17 19.21
N GLY A 45 0.35 49.56 19.61
CA GLY A 45 -0.80 49.31 18.73
C GLY A 45 -1.46 50.58 18.21
N ALA A 46 -1.46 51.67 18.99
CA ALA A 46 -2.00 52.96 18.56
C ALA A 46 -1.16 53.57 17.41
N ASP A 47 0.17 53.49 17.53
CA ASP A 47 1.09 54.01 16.50
C ASP A 47 1.08 53.12 15.25
N LEU A 48 1.09 51.80 15.41
CA LEU A 48 0.98 50.85 14.30
C LEU A 48 -0.36 50.95 13.57
N TYR A 49 -1.46 51.18 14.28
CA TYR A 49 -2.77 51.41 13.66
C TYR A 49 -2.74 52.64 12.75
N LYS A 50 -2.13 53.73 13.21
CA LYS A 50 -2.04 54.96 12.45
C LYS A 50 -1.21 54.76 11.17
N THR A 51 -0.05 54.12 11.29
CA THR A 51 0.81 53.81 10.14
C THR A 51 0.16 52.81 9.18
N ALA A 52 -0.50 51.76 9.67
CA ALA A 52 -1.19 50.80 8.82
C ALA A 52 -2.36 51.45 8.07
N VAL A 53 -3.09 52.38 8.70
CA VAL A 53 -4.15 53.14 8.02
C VAL A 53 -3.58 54.03 6.94
N GLU A 54 -2.47 54.74 7.19
CA GLU A 54 -1.81 55.61 6.19
C GLU A 54 -1.26 54.82 4.98
N GLU A 55 -0.63 53.65 5.21
CA GLU A 55 -0.06 52.81 4.15
C GLU A 55 -1.14 51.99 3.39
N LEU A 56 -2.23 51.60 4.05
CA LEU A 56 -3.32 50.84 3.40
C LEU A 56 -4.30 51.73 2.61
N ASP A 57 -4.37 53.03 2.91
CA ASP A 57 -5.12 54.03 2.10
C ASP A 57 -4.48 54.21 0.71
N GLU A 58 -3.22 53.78 0.53
CA GLU A 58 -2.53 53.75 -0.76
C GLU A 58 -2.97 52.57 -1.67
N ILE A 59 -3.68 51.56 -1.12
CA ILE A 59 -4.15 50.33 -1.81
C ILE A 59 -5.70 50.36 -1.97
N SER A 60 -6.29 51.56 -2.01
CA SER A 60 -7.63 51.96 -1.52
C SER A 60 -8.92 51.45 -2.18
N ASP A 61 -8.95 50.42 -3.04
CA ASP A 61 -10.25 50.02 -3.63
C ASP A 61 -11.03 48.96 -2.83
N SER A 62 -10.45 48.31 -1.80
CA SER A 62 -11.13 47.20 -1.10
C SER A 62 -10.99 47.11 0.43
N PHE A 63 -10.21 48.00 1.05
CA PHE A 63 -9.90 47.90 2.48
C PHE A 63 -10.23 49.20 3.21
N SER A 64 -11.21 49.19 4.12
CA SER A 64 -11.57 50.37 4.90
C SER A 64 -10.91 50.39 6.29
N SER A 65 -10.71 51.58 6.87
CA SER A 65 -10.23 51.72 8.25
C SER A 65 -11.16 51.05 9.27
N ALA A 66 -12.45 50.89 8.94
CA ALA A 66 -13.41 50.18 9.79
C ALA A 66 -13.14 48.66 9.80
N ASP A 67 -12.65 48.09 8.70
CA ASP A 67 -12.33 46.67 8.60
C ASP A 67 -11.10 46.31 9.44
N LEU A 68 -10.10 47.19 9.50
CA LEU A 68 -8.93 47.06 10.39
C LEU A 68 -9.34 47.04 11.87
N LEU A 69 -10.20 47.96 12.29
CA LEU A 69 -10.73 47.99 13.67
C LEU A 69 -11.56 46.74 13.96
N HIS A 70 -12.34 46.27 12.99
CA HIS A 70 -13.13 45.05 13.13
C HIS A 70 -12.23 43.81 13.28
N LEU A 71 -11.15 43.73 12.50
CA LEU A 71 -10.16 42.66 12.55
C LEU A 71 -9.42 42.67 13.89
N GLY A 72 -8.95 43.84 14.35
CA GLY A 72 -8.31 44.00 15.66
C GLY A 72 -9.24 43.60 16.81
N LYS A 73 -10.51 44.02 16.76
CA LYS A 73 -11.52 43.61 17.76
C LYS A 73 -11.79 42.10 17.72
N LYS A 74 -11.81 41.49 16.52
CA LYS A 74 -11.99 40.05 16.34
C LYS A 74 -10.79 39.27 16.88
N LEU A 75 -9.57 39.76 16.68
CA LEU A 75 -8.36 39.18 17.27
C LEU A 75 -8.39 39.27 18.80
N LEU A 76 -8.64 40.46 19.36
CA LEU A 76 -8.75 40.69 20.81
C LEU A 76 -9.83 39.82 21.46
N ARG A 77 -11.00 39.68 20.82
CA ARG A 77 -12.08 38.82 21.33
C ARG A 77 -11.71 37.33 21.31
N ASN A 78 -10.82 36.92 20.42
CA ASN A 78 -10.41 35.53 20.24
C ASN A 78 -9.01 35.23 20.79
N VAL A 79 -8.39 36.13 21.57
CA VAL A 79 -7.06 35.90 22.18
C VAL A 79 -6.99 34.58 22.93
N ASN A 80 -8.03 34.24 23.69
CA ASN A 80 -8.08 32.95 24.40
C ASN A 80 -8.09 31.74 23.45
N THR A 81 -8.71 31.86 22.28
CA THR A 81 -8.71 30.81 21.25
C THR A 81 -7.34 30.72 20.58
N ILE A 82 -6.70 31.85 20.33
CA ILE A 82 -5.36 31.93 19.76
C ILE A 82 -4.34 31.34 20.74
N ASN A 83 -4.41 31.68 22.03
CA ASN A 83 -3.54 31.11 23.07
C ASN A 83 -3.68 29.58 23.13
N LYS A 84 -4.92 29.06 23.13
CA LYS A 84 -5.15 27.61 23.07
C LYS A 84 -4.59 26.96 21.80
N ALA A 85 -4.65 27.64 20.67
CA ALA A 85 -4.07 27.15 19.43
C ALA A 85 -2.53 27.15 19.49
N VAL A 86 -1.92 28.15 20.13
CA VAL A 86 -0.47 28.21 20.38
C VAL A 86 -0.03 27.09 21.33
N GLU A 87 -0.76 26.85 22.42
CA GLU A 87 -0.53 25.72 23.34
C GLU A 87 -0.64 24.36 22.60
N GLN A 88 -1.57 24.23 21.65
CA GLN A 88 -1.66 23.03 20.80
C GLN A 88 -0.49 22.90 19.82
N LEU A 89 0.05 24.00 19.31
CA LEU A 89 1.24 23.98 18.47
C LEU A 89 2.48 23.55 19.25
N GLU A 90 2.59 23.89 20.54
CA GLU A 90 3.62 23.35 21.43
C GLU A 90 3.49 21.83 21.57
N SER A 91 2.28 21.31 21.77
CA SER A 91 2.08 19.85 21.84
C SER A 91 2.42 19.14 20.52
N ILE A 92 2.21 19.79 19.37
CA ILE A 92 2.61 19.26 18.05
C ILE A 92 4.13 19.29 17.91
N LYS A 93 4.79 20.36 18.37
CA LYS A 93 6.24 20.47 18.39
C LYS A 93 6.86 19.37 19.26
N ASP A 94 6.33 19.15 20.46
CA ASP A 94 6.76 18.08 21.37
C ASP A 94 6.58 16.70 20.72
N PHE A 95 5.42 16.47 20.08
CA PHE A 95 5.19 15.25 19.30
C PHE A 95 6.22 15.07 18.17
N PHE A 96 6.57 16.13 17.43
CA PHE A 96 7.59 16.05 16.37
C PHE A 96 8.99 15.80 16.94
N GLU A 97 9.34 16.39 18.07
CA GLU A 97 10.62 16.15 18.75
C GLU A 97 10.73 14.69 19.23
N ASP A 98 9.64 14.12 19.74
CA ASP A 98 9.57 12.72 20.18
C ASP A 98 9.48 11.71 19.02
N PHE A 99 8.80 12.08 17.93
CA PHE A 99 8.57 11.22 16.77
C PHE A 99 9.72 11.26 15.76
N ALA A 100 10.48 12.35 15.69
CA ALA A 100 11.57 12.52 14.74
C ALA A 100 12.65 11.41 14.83
N PRO A 101 13.09 10.95 16.02
CA PRO A 101 14.06 9.87 16.13
C PRO A 101 13.53 8.53 15.59
N ILE A 102 12.29 8.17 15.94
CA ILE A 102 11.63 6.92 15.50
C ILE A 102 11.41 6.94 13.99
N SER A 103 11.02 8.09 13.45
CA SER A 103 10.83 8.31 12.01
C SER A 103 12.11 8.08 11.23
N ARG A 104 13.24 8.56 11.76
CA ARG A 104 14.51 8.50 11.05
C ARG A 104 14.98 7.06 10.84
N GLU A 105 14.92 6.24 11.89
CA GLU A 105 15.28 4.83 11.79
C GLU A 105 14.28 4.05 10.94
N GLY A 106 12.98 4.30 11.10
CA GLY A 106 11.93 3.66 10.29
C GLY A 106 12.03 3.99 8.80
N ILE A 107 12.36 5.25 8.45
CA ILE A 107 12.55 5.69 7.07
C ILE A 107 13.81 5.06 6.46
N ILE A 108 14.89 4.92 7.24
CA ILE A 108 16.13 4.27 6.77
C ILE A 108 15.90 2.76 6.53
N ASP A 109 15.21 2.07 7.44
CA ASP A 109 14.88 0.65 7.26
C ASP A 109 13.95 0.43 6.04
N LEU A 110 12.98 1.33 5.86
CA LEU A 110 12.12 1.33 4.68
C LEU A 110 12.94 1.54 3.40
N MET A 111 13.84 2.51 3.37
CA MET A 111 14.72 2.75 2.21
C MET A 111 15.59 1.54 1.91
N ASN A 112 16.18 0.91 2.92
CA ASN A 112 16.99 -0.30 2.73
C ASN A 112 16.17 -1.47 2.17
N LYS A 113 14.94 -1.67 2.66
CA LYS A 113 14.02 -2.69 2.13
C LYS A 113 13.60 -2.40 0.69
N LEU A 114 13.30 -1.15 0.36
CA LEU A 114 12.94 -0.75 -0.99
C LEU A 114 14.13 -0.92 -1.94
N ASP A 115 15.34 -0.56 -1.52
CA ASP A 115 16.58 -0.82 -2.28
C ASP A 115 16.81 -2.33 -2.46
N GLU A 116 16.61 -3.13 -1.42
CA GLU A 116 16.70 -4.59 -1.53
C GLU A 116 15.70 -5.16 -2.55
N TYR A 117 14.47 -4.65 -2.56
CA TYR A 117 13.44 -5.04 -3.53
C TYR A 117 13.80 -4.60 -4.95
N ASP A 118 14.37 -3.41 -5.12
CA ASP A 118 14.85 -2.93 -6.41
C ASP A 118 15.99 -3.80 -6.94
N ARG A 119 17.02 -4.06 -6.12
CA ARG A 119 18.15 -4.94 -6.49
C ARG A 119 17.71 -6.37 -6.81
N LYS A 120 16.68 -6.87 -6.13
CA LYS A 120 16.08 -8.19 -6.42
C LYS A 120 15.18 -8.17 -7.66
N GLY A 121 14.94 -7.01 -8.27
CA GLY A 121 14.16 -6.86 -9.48
C GLY A 121 12.64 -6.90 -9.27
N TYR A 122 12.15 -6.71 -8.04
CA TYR A 122 10.70 -6.71 -7.77
C TYR A 122 9.98 -5.58 -8.51
N PHE A 123 10.58 -4.39 -8.58
CA PHE A 123 9.98 -3.27 -9.31
C PHE A 123 9.94 -3.52 -10.82
N ASP A 124 11.00 -4.12 -11.37
CA ASP A 124 11.04 -4.55 -12.77
C ASP A 124 9.98 -5.60 -13.08
N PHE A 125 9.88 -6.62 -12.24
CA PHE A 125 8.86 -7.66 -12.35
C PHE A 125 7.45 -7.06 -12.29
N MET A 126 7.17 -6.15 -11.35
CA MET A 126 5.86 -5.50 -11.23
C MET A 126 5.54 -4.63 -12.45
N ARG A 127 6.53 -3.89 -12.96
CA ARG A 127 6.40 -3.05 -14.15
C ARG A 127 6.10 -3.87 -15.41
N GLU A 128 6.78 -4.99 -15.61
CA GLU A 128 6.52 -5.87 -16.75
C GLU A 128 5.22 -6.66 -16.56
N SER A 129 4.92 -7.10 -15.33
CA SER A 129 3.66 -7.77 -15.00
C SER A 129 2.45 -6.88 -15.27
N ARG A 130 2.58 -5.56 -15.06
CA ARG A 130 1.51 -4.61 -15.43
C ARG A 130 1.18 -4.67 -16.92
N LYS A 131 2.16 -4.79 -17.80
CA LYS A 131 1.90 -4.92 -19.25
C LYS A 131 1.17 -6.22 -19.58
N ILE A 132 1.54 -7.31 -18.89
CA ILE A 132 0.85 -8.60 -19.03
C ILE A 132 -0.61 -8.46 -18.58
N LEU A 133 -0.85 -7.84 -17.42
CA LEU A 133 -2.20 -7.59 -16.90
C LEU A 133 -3.01 -6.67 -17.82
N ASP A 134 -2.43 -5.59 -18.33
CA ASP A 134 -3.08 -4.67 -19.27
C ASP A 134 -3.45 -5.40 -20.57
N ASN A 135 -2.55 -6.24 -21.12
CA ASN A 135 -2.83 -7.06 -22.30
C ASN A 135 -3.95 -8.08 -22.04
N ILE A 136 -4.00 -8.68 -20.85
CA ILE A 136 -5.07 -9.60 -20.47
C ILE A 136 -6.40 -8.84 -20.41
N VAL A 137 -6.47 -7.73 -19.67
CA VAL A 137 -7.71 -6.95 -19.50
C VAL A 137 -8.21 -6.34 -20.81
N THR A 138 -7.32 -6.01 -21.75
CA THR A 138 -7.70 -5.47 -23.06
C THR A 138 -8.06 -6.55 -24.09
N SER A 139 -7.50 -7.75 -23.98
CA SER A 139 -7.75 -8.85 -24.93
C SER A 139 -8.89 -9.78 -24.51
N PHE A 140 -9.22 -9.80 -23.22
CA PHE A 140 -10.22 -10.69 -22.64
C PHE A 140 -11.39 -9.88 -22.07
N SER A 141 -12.61 -10.38 -22.27
CA SER A 141 -13.79 -9.80 -21.64
C SER A 141 -13.78 -10.04 -20.12
N PRO A 142 -14.55 -9.27 -19.33
CA PRO A 142 -14.70 -9.53 -17.89
C PRO A 142 -15.20 -10.94 -17.55
N GLU A 143 -15.92 -11.57 -18.47
CA GLU A 143 -16.39 -12.95 -18.37
C GLU A 143 -15.24 -13.94 -18.58
N ASP A 144 -14.36 -13.69 -19.55
CA ASP A 144 -13.19 -14.52 -19.83
C ASP A 144 -12.18 -14.47 -18.67
N VAL A 145 -11.98 -13.30 -18.06
CA VAL A 145 -11.10 -13.15 -16.89
C VAL A 145 -11.64 -13.91 -15.68
N ARG A 146 -12.97 -13.94 -15.50
CA ARG A 146 -13.62 -14.75 -14.46
C ARG A 146 -13.42 -16.24 -14.71
N ALA A 147 -13.67 -16.70 -15.93
CA ALA A 147 -13.43 -18.09 -16.30
C ALA A 147 -11.95 -18.50 -16.11
N LEU A 148 -11.01 -17.60 -16.42
CA LEU A 148 -9.58 -17.83 -16.17
C LEU A 148 -9.28 -17.95 -14.67
N ALA A 149 -9.82 -17.05 -13.84
CA ALA A 149 -9.62 -17.08 -12.39
C ALA A 149 -10.17 -18.37 -11.77
N ASP A 150 -11.34 -18.82 -12.22
CA ASP A 150 -11.98 -20.05 -11.72
C ASP A 150 -11.21 -21.31 -12.13
N ASN A 151 -10.51 -21.30 -13.27
CA ASN A 151 -9.80 -22.44 -13.82
C ASN A 151 -8.27 -22.36 -13.70
N ILE A 152 -7.72 -21.34 -13.03
CA ILE A 152 -6.28 -21.11 -12.99
C ILE A 152 -5.51 -22.29 -12.37
N VAL A 153 -6.07 -22.94 -11.35
CA VAL A 153 -5.47 -24.12 -10.71
C VAL A 153 -5.35 -25.28 -11.71
N MET A 154 -6.42 -25.56 -12.45
CA MET A 154 -6.45 -26.63 -13.46
C MET A 154 -5.45 -26.36 -14.60
N ILE A 155 -5.35 -25.10 -15.05
CA ILE A 155 -4.39 -24.69 -16.07
C ILE A 155 -2.96 -24.89 -15.55
N LEU A 156 -2.67 -24.45 -14.32
CA LEU A 156 -1.35 -24.63 -13.70
C LEU A 156 -0.98 -26.11 -13.52
N ASP A 157 -1.93 -26.94 -13.09
CA ASP A 157 -1.73 -28.39 -12.98
C ASP A 157 -1.50 -29.04 -14.36
N THR A 158 -2.21 -28.58 -15.39
CA THR A 158 -1.99 -29.04 -16.77
C THR A 158 -0.60 -28.67 -17.26
N ILE A 159 -0.17 -27.42 -17.05
CA ILE A 159 1.18 -26.97 -17.38
C ILE A 159 2.21 -27.80 -16.62
N LYS A 160 2.03 -27.98 -15.31
CA LYS A 160 2.90 -28.81 -14.47
C LYS A 160 3.03 -30.23 -15.03
N ASN A 161 1.90 -30.86 -15.39
CA ASN A 161 1.87 -32.21 -15.98
C ASN A 161 2.57 -32.26 -17.35
N LEU A 162 2.40 -31.26 -18.20
CA LEU A 162 3.10 -31.16 -19.49
C LEU A 162 4.61 -30.92 -19.32
N THR A 163 5.02 -30.23 -18.26
CA THR A 163 6.43 -29.99 -17.92
C THR A 163 7.09 -31.14 -17.19
N GLN A 164 6.39 -32.27 -16.97
CA GLN A 164 7.00 -33.46 -16.39
C GLN A 164 8.09 -34.01 -17.34
N PRO A 165 9.21 -34.53 -16.82
CA PRO A 165 10.34 -35.00 -17.63
C PRO A 165 9.94 -36.00 -18.72
N GLU A 166 9.04 -36.93 -18.41
CA GLU A 166 8.55 -37.96 -19.33
C GLU A 166 7.81 -37.35 -20.54
N MET A 167 6.95 -36.35 -20.28
CA MET A 167 6.19 -35.65 -21.32
C MET A 167 7.08 -34.75 -22.17
N LEU A 168 8.00 -34.00 -21.54
CA LEU A 168 8.97 -33.16 -22.25
C LEU A 168 9.87 -34.00 -23.18
N ASN A 169 10.36 -35.15 -22.70
CA ASN A 169 11.15 -36.07 -23.50
C ASN A 169 10.36 -36.62 -24.69
N THR A 170 9.09 -36.98 -24.47
CA THR A 170 8.20 -37.46 -25.55
C THR A 170 7.97 -36.38 -26.60
N LEU A 171 7.67 -35.14 -26.19
CA LEU A 171 7.49 -34.00 -27.11
C LEU A 171 8.77 -33.70 -27.90
N ASN A 172 9.93 -33.70 -27.24
CA ASN A 172 11.22 -33.50 -27.90
C ASN A 172 11.48 -34.59 -28.96
N ASN A 173 11.17 -35.85 -28.65
CA ASN A 173 11.31 -36.96 -29.59
C ASN A 173 10.38 -36.78 -30.81
N VAL A 174 9.12 -36.40 -30.60
CA VAL A 174 8.16 -36.14 -31.68
C VAL A 174 8.63 -34.98 -32.57
N VAL A 175 9.08 -33.88 -31.98
CA VAL A 175 9.61 -32.71 -32.73
C VAL A 175 10.86 -33.08 -33.52
N ASN A 176 11.76 -33.88 -32.94
CA ASN A 176 12.96 -34.35 -33.63
C ASN A 176 12.61 -35.28 -34.80
N VAL A 177 11.64 -36.19 -34.63
CA VAL A 177 11.13 -37.03 -35.71
C VAL A 177 10.53 -36.15 -36.82
N TYR A 178 9.68 -35.18 -36.50
CA TYR A 178 9.10 -34.26 -37.49
C TYR A 178 10.16 -33.49 -38.29
N LYS A 179 11.17 -32.93 -37.61
CA LYS A 179 12.28 -32.20 -38.27
C LYS A 179 13.10 -33.10 -39.21
N ASN A 180 13.24 -34.38 -38.88
CA ASN A 180 14.03 -35.34 -39.64
C ASN A 180 13.23 -36.04 -40.75
N LEU A 181 11.90 -35.93 -40.71
CA LEU A 181 11.03 -36.40 -41.77
C LEU A 181 10.94 -35.31 -42.85
N ASN A 182 11.77 -35.42 -43.89
CA ASN A 182 11.49 -34.77 -45.18
C ASN A 182 10.28 -35.48 -45.82
N ILE A 183 9.07 -35.18 -45.34
CA ILE A 183 7.82 -35.75 -45.85
C ILE A 183 7.50 -35.07 -47.19
N THR A 184 8.26 -35.37 -48.24
CA THR A 184 7.69 -35.39 -49.59
C THR A 184 7.00 -36.72 -49.75
N VAL A 185 5.70 -36.76 -49.46
CA VAL A 185 4.85 -37.90 -49.84
C VAL A 185 5.03 -38.06 -51.36
N LYS A 186 5.67 -39.15 -51.81
CA LYS A 186 5.66 -39.49 -53.23
C LYS A 186 4.20 -39.74 -53.60
N GLU A 187 3.70 -39.01 -54.60
CA GLU A 187 2.26 -38.90 -54.91
C GLU A 187 1.58 -40.21 -55.34
N ASP A 188 2.30 -41.33 -55.47
CA ASP A 188 1.74 -42.61 -55.93
C ASP A 188 1.88 -43.74 -54.90
N VAL A 189 1.18 -43.62 -53.78
CA VAL A 189 1.04 -44.74 -52.84
C VAL A 189 -0.15 -45.61 -53.26
N SER A 190 0.12 -46.77 -53.87
CA SER A 190 -0.89 -47.75 -54.26
C SER A 190 -1.47 -48.50 -53.04
N LEU A 191 -2.76 -48.85 -53.08
CA LEU A 191 -3.43 -49.69 -52.06
C LEU A 191 -2.69 -51.00 -51.79
N PHE A 192 -2.08 -51.60 -52.80
CA PHE A 192 -1.28 -52.81 -52.64
C PHE A 192 0.04 -52.54 -51.90
N SER A 193 0.67 -51.39 -52.18
CA SER A 193 1.89 -50.96 -51.49
C SER A 193 1.62 -50.74 -49.99
N LEU A 194 0.49 -50.14 -49.64
CA LEU A 194 0.07 -49.98 -48.23
C LEU A 194 -0.14 -51.32 -47.52
N LEU A 195 -0.84 -52.27 -48.16
CA LEU A 195 -1.03 -53.60 -47.59
C LEU A 195 0.30 -54.34 -47.37
N ARG A 196 1.28 -54.12 -48.25
CA ARG A 196 2.64 -54.64 -48.09
C ARG A 196 3.37 -53.96 -46.94
N GLU A 197 3.26 -52.64 -46.81
CA GLU A 197 3.84 -51.85 -45.70
C GLU A 197 3.24 -52.23 -44.34
N MET A 198 1.95 -52.57 -44.27
CA MET A 198 1.34 -53.10 -43.05
C MET A 198 1.97 -54.42 -42.58
N ASN A 199 2.68 -55.15 -43.46
CA ASN A 199 3.41 -56.34 -43.07
C ASN A 199 4.74 -56.03 -42.36
N ASP A 200 5.24 -54.78 -42.47
CA ASP A 200 6.48 -54.34 -41.84
C ASP A 200 6.39 -54.42 -40.29
N PRO A 201 7.39 -55.02 -39.62
CA PRO A 201 7.41 -55.13 -38.16
C PRO A 201 7.29 -53.79 -37.41
N GLN A 202 7.82 -52.70 -37.96
CA GLN A 202 7.75 -51.36 -37.35
C GLN A 202 6.33 -50.82 -37.41
N VAL A 203 5.67 -50.93 -38.57
CA VAL A 203 4.28 -50.50 -38.78
C VAL A 203 3.32 -51.29 -37.89
N LYS A 204 3.50 -52.62 -37.79
CA LYS A 204 2.71 -53.46 -36.87
C LYS A 204 2.86 -53.06 -35.40
N ARG A 205 4.08 -52.75 -34.96
CA ARG A 205 4.34 -52.27 -33.59
C ARG A 205 3.66 -50.93 -33.33
N GLY A 206 3.72 -50.00 -34.28
CA GLY A 206 3.02 -48.72 -34.19
C GLY A 206 1.50 -48.88 -34.11
N LEU A 207 0.92 -49.76 -34.95
CA LEU A 207 -0.51 -50.08 -34.92
C LEU A 207 -0.92 -50.76 -33.61
N ALA A 208 -0.11 -51.71 -33.11
CA ALA A 208 -0.37 -52.36 -31.83
C ALA A 208 -0.36 -51.37 -30.66
N PHE A 209 0.63 -50.47 -30.62
CA PHE A 209 0.70 -49.38 -29.65
C PHE A 209 -0.53 -48.47 -29.75
N GLY A 210 -0.93 -48.05 -30.95
CA GLY A 210 -2.11 -47.21 -31.14
C GLY A 210 -3.40 -47.88 -30.65
N ILE A 211 -3.57 -49.18 -30.92
CA ILE A 211 -4.71 -49.95 -30.41
C ILE A 211 -4.67 -50.05 -28.88
N GLU A 212 -3.51 -50.30 -28.28
CA GLU A 212 -3.35 -50.40 -26.82
C GLU A 212 -3.60 -49.05 -26.13
N PHE A 213 -3.12 -47.95 -26.73
CA PHE A 213 -3.38 -46.60 -26.27
C PHE A 213 -4.89 -46.27 -26.29
N LEU A 214 -5.58 -46.58 -27.39
CA LEU A 214 -7.04 -46.38 -27.49
C LEU A 214 -7.81 -47.22 -26.48
N LYS A 215 -7.39 -48.47 -26.24
CA LYS A 215 -7.97 -49.31 -25.18
C LYS A 215 -7.80 -48.70 -23.80
N ASN A 216 -6.63 -48.11 -23.52
CA ASN A 216 -6.36 -47.47 -22.24
C ASN A 216 -7.17 -46.19 -22.03
N ILE A 217 -7.38 -45.38 -23.08
CA ILE A 217 -8.28 -44.21 -23.02
C ILE A 217 -9.73 -44.65 -22.76
N ALA A 218 -10.23 -45.65 -23.50
CA ALA A 218 -11.60 -46.12 -23.37
C ALA A 218 -11.90 -46.80 -22.02
N ASN A 219 -10.86 -47.30 -21.33
CA ASN A 219 -10.98 -47.97 -20.03
C ASN A 219 -10.74 -47.03 -18.83
N GLN A 220 -10.45 -45.74 -19.04
CA GLN A 220 -10.45 -44.78 -17.94
C GLN A 220 -11.90 -44.47 -17.53
N PRO A 221 -12.31 -44.68 -16.26
CA PRO A 221 -13.64 -44.29 -15.80
C PRO A 221 -13.78 -42.76 -15.83
N GLU A 222 -14.97 -42.29 -16.23
CA GLU A 222 -15.37 -40.88 -16.16
C GLU A 222 -15.43 -40.37 -14.70
N GLU A 223 -14.28 -40.14 -14.05
CA GLU A 223 -14.19 -39.47 -12.74
C GLU A 223 -13.94 -37.96 -12.87
N LEU A 224 -14.66 -37.31 -13.77
CA LEU A 224 -14.65 -35.85 -13.92
C LEU A 224 -16.08 -35.33 -14.04
N ASN A 225 -16.91 -35.53 -13.00
CA ASN A 225 -18.14 -34.76 -12.74
C ASN A 225 -18.78 -35.15 -11.38
N SER A 226 -18.11 -34.92 -10.25
CA SER A 226 -18.79 -35.04 -8.94
C SER A 226 -18.26 -34.17 -7.79
N ASN A 227 -17.62 -33.03 -8.06
CA ASN A 227 -17.25 -32.06 -7.02
C ASN A 227 -17.91 -30.69 -7.21
N THR A 228 -19.23 -30.70 -7.46
CA THR A 228 -20.06 -29.50 -7.29
C THR A 228 -21.38 -29.88 -6.62
N LYS A 229 -21.29 -30.19 -5.32
CA LYS A 229 -22.38 -30.05 -4.34
C LYS A 229 -21.82 -30.37 -2.94
N GLN A 230 -21.30 -29.35 -2.29
CA GLN A 230 -21.51 -29.04 -0.87
C GLN A 230 -21.14 -27.59 -0.62
#